data_AF-A0A0Q8ENC5-F1
#
_entry.id   AF-A0A0Q8ENC5-F1
#
_cell.length_a   1.000
_cell.length_b   1.000
_cell.length_c   1.000
_cell.angle_alpha   90.00
_cell.angle_beta   90.00
_cell.angle_gamma   90.00
#
_symmetry.space_group_name_H-M   'P 1'
#
loop_
_entity.id
_entity.type
_entity.pdbx_description
1 polymer ?
#
loop_
_entity_poly.entity_id
_entity_poly.type
_entity_poly.pdbx_seq_one_letter_code
_entity_poly.pdbx_strand_id
1 'polypeptide(L)'
;MTPSKRKRPWLRRLVLAALLLAAYPAFVLIYTWSHVLQSPLPGGRHGPLDAYRHTLASAVVAYTLDPRAIDLVNGVMERRGKRSNQMDIHNNLIGAGIGSRATRFSDIEPMVARSVVAGQIDASSPDQTTWLPQSDWKEGFAW
;
A
#
# COMPACT_ATOMS: atom_id res chain seq x y z
N MET A 1 -40.85 -36.59 -6.16
CA MET A 1 -40.60 -35.28 -6.81
C MET A 1 -39.39 -34.64 -6.16
N THR A 2 -38.22 -34.68 -6.82
CA THR A 2 -37.02 -33.98 -6.34
C THR A 2 -37.11 -32.50 -6.74
N PRO A 3 -37.07 -31.54 -5.80
CA PRO A 3 -37.10 -30.14 -6.16
C PRO A 3 -35.83 -29.81 -6.94
N SER A 4 -36.01 -29.43 -8.21
CA SER A 4 -34.99 -28.84 -9.06
C SER A 4 -34.32 -27.69 -8.30
N LYS A 5 -33.02 -27.85 -7.99
CA LYS A 5 -32.17 -26.77 -7.50
C LYS A 5 -32.12 -25.70 -8.59
N ARG A 6 -33.06 -24.74 -8.57
CA ARG A 6 -32.97 -23.51 -9.37
C ARG A 6 -31.63 -22.87 -9.03
N LYS A 7 -30.61 -23.07 -9.87
CA LYS A 7 -29.31 -22.39 -9.80
C LYS A 7 -29.60 -20.91 -9.98
N ARG A 8 -29.77 -20.19 -8.87
CA ARG A 8 -30.14 -18.77 -8.82
C ARG A 8 -29.07 -17.97 -9.57
N PRO A 9 -29.33 -17.50 -10.80
CA PRO A 9 -28.30 -16.87 -11.63
C PRO A 9 -27.82 -15.54 -11.01
N TRP A 10 -28.63 -14.90 -10.17
CA TRP A 10 -28.26 -13.70 -9.43
C TRP A 10 -27.19 -13.95 -8.36
N LEU A 11 -27.19 -15.11 -7.68
CA LEU A 11 -26.12 -15.46 -6.73
C LEU A 11 -24.77 -15.59 -7.45
N ARG A 12 -24.76 -16.19 -8.65
CA ARG A 12 -23.54 -16.26 -9.47
C ARG A 12 -23.03 -14.88 -9.85
N ARG A 13 -23.94 -13.96 -10.23
CA ARG A 13 -23.59 -12.56 -10.54
C ARG A 13 -23.04 -11.83 -9.32
N LEU A 14 -23.61 -12.03 -8.13
CA LEU A 14 -23.08 -11.45 -6.88
C LEU A 14 -21.70 -12.00 -6.53
N VAL A 15 -21.49 -13.32 -6.66
CA VAL A 15 -20.18 -13.92 -6.43
C VAL A 15 -19.14 -13.37 -7.41
N LEU A 16 -19.48 -13.27 -8.70
CA LEU A 16 -18.58 -12.68 -9.70
C LEU A 16 -18.27 -11.22 -9.41
N ALA A 17 -19.28 -10.42 -9.02
CA ALA A 17 -19.07 -9.03 -8.63
C ALA A 17 -18.16 -8.92 -7.40
N ALA A 18 -18.37 -9.76 -6.38
CA ALA A 18 -17.52 -9.80 -5.19
C ALA A 18 -16.07 -10.19 -5.54
N LEU A 19 -15.88 -11.19 -6.42
CA LEU A 19 -14.55 -11.60 -6.88
C LEU A 19 -13.85 -10.47 -7.65
N LEU A 20 -14.56 -9.76 -8.52
CA LEU A 20 -14.02 -8.61 -9.25
C LEU A 20 -13.63 -7.47 -8.29
N LEU A 21 -14.45 -7.19 -7.28
CA LEU A 21 -14.14 -6.19 -6.26
C LEU A 21 -12.93 -6.58 -5.40
N ALA A 22 -12.75 -7.87 -5.11
CA ALA A 22 -11.62 -8.37 -4.33
C ALA A 22 -10.33 -8.50 -5.15
N ALA A 23 -10.43 -8.67 -6.47
CA ALA A 23 -9.28 -8.91 -7.34
C ALA A 23 -8.28 -7.76 -7.31
N TYR A 24 -8.75 -6.51 -7.31
CA TYR A 24 -7.86 -5.35 -7.32
C TYR A 24 -7.07 -5.17 -6.01
N PRO A 25 -7.70 -5.16 -4.81
CA PRO A 25 -6.95 -5.16 -3.56
C PRO A 25 -5.98 -6.36 -3.44
N ALA A 26 -6.39 -7.55 -3.90
CA ALA A 26 -5.53 -8.72 -3.91
C ALA A 26 -4.29 -8.52 -4.81
N PHE A 27 -4.46 -7.95 -6.00
CA PHE A 27 -3.35 -7.61 -6.90
C PHE A 27 -2.35 -6.66 -6.22
N VAL A 28 -2.83 -5.56 -5.64
CA VAL A 28 -1.97 -4.57 -4.97
C VAL A 28 -1.21 -5.22 -3.81
N LEU A 29 -1.90 -6.02 -2.99
CA LEU A 29 -1.28 -6.72 -1.87
C LEU A 29 -0.23 -7.73 -2.32
N ILE A 30 -0.55 -8.58 -3.30
CA ILE A 30 0.38 -9.60 -3.82
C ILE A 30 1.62 -8.92 -4.42
N TYR A 31 1.43 -7.90 -5.25
CA TYR A 31 2.53 -7.18 -5.86
C TYR A 31 3.43 -6.55 -4.78
N THR A 32 2.84 -5.80 -3.85
CA THR A 32 3.59 -5.13 -2.77
C THR A 32 4.35 -6.13 -1.91
N TRP A 33 3.70 -7.19 -1.45
CA TRP A 33 4.34 -8.19 -0.58
C TRP A 33 5.40 -9.01 -1.31
N SER A 34 5.24 -9.29 -2.60
CA SER A 34 6.28 -9.96 -3.37
C SER A 34 7.60 -9.18 -3.38
N HIS A 35 7.54 -7.85 -3.41
CA HIS A 35 8.71 -6.97 -3.34
C HIS A 35 9.23 -6.79 -1.91
N VAL A 36 8.34 -6.63 -0.92
CA VAL A 36 8.72 -6.54 0.50
C VAL A 36 9.50 -7.77 0.96
N LEU A 37 9.07 -8.98 0.58
CA LEU A 37 9.73 -10.23 0.95
C LEU A 37 11.12 -10.42 0.33
N GLN A 38 11.42 -9.68 -0.73
CA GLN A 38 12.73 -9.69 -1.41
C GLN A 38 13.61 -8.50 -1.00
N SER A 39 13.06 -7.55 -0.26
CA SER A 39 13.75 -6.32 0.11
C SER A 39 14.76 -6.57 1.24
N PRO A 40 15.98 -6.02 1.17
CA PRO A 40 16.95 -6.09 2.25
C PRO A 40 16.69 -5.06 3.36
N LEU A 41 15.65 -4.23 3.24
CA LEU A 41 15.36 -3.15 4.19
C LEU A 41 14.96 -3.71 5.57
N PRO A 42 15.49 -3.14 6.66
CA PRO A 42 15.12 -3.56 8.02
C PRO A 42 13.82 -2.90 8.50
N GLY A 43 13.33 -3.33 9.66
CA GLY A 43 12.26 -2.65 10.40
C GLY A 43 10.87 -2.88 9.79
N GLY A 44 10.31 -4.07 10.07
CA GLY A 44 9.04 -4.53 9.50
C GLY A 44 7.86 -3.59 9.74
N ARG A 45 7.71 -3.10 10.98
CA ARG A 45 6.72 -2.09 11.32
C ARG A 45 7.36 -0.84 11.90
N HIS A 46 6.91 0.31 11.41
CA HIS A 46 7.40 1.67 11.66
C HIS A 46 8.85 1.95 11.22
N GLY A 47 9.51 1.01 10.56
CA GLY A 47 10.87 1.17 10.03
C GLY A 47 10.92 1.34 8.51
N PRO A 48 12.13 1.30 7.91
CA PRO A 48 12.33 1.47 6.47
C PRO A 48 11.53 0.49 5.60
N LEU A 49 11.40 -0.78 6.01
CA LEU A 49 10.62 -1.77 5.26
C LEU A 49 9.12 -1.43 5.27
N ASP A 50 8.62 -0.93 6.39
CA ASP A 50 7.24 -0.43 6.52
C ASP A 50 7.00 0.76 5.59
N ALA A 51 7.92 1.73 5.61
CA ALA A 51 7.89 2.89 4.74
C ALA A 51 7.90 2.49 3.25
N TYR A 52 8.76 1.53 2.87
CA TYR A 52 8.79 0.97 1.52
C TYR A 52 7.46 0.33 1.13
N ARG A 53 6.88 -0.51 2.00
CA ARG A 53 5.58 -1.16 1.75
C ARG A 53 4.48 -0.14 1.48
N HIS A 54 4.36 0.89 2.34
CA HIS A 54 3.34 1.93 2.22
C HIS A 54 3.53 2.79 0.97
N THR A 55 4.76 3.22 0.70
CA THR A 55 5.11 4.01 -0.48
C THR A 55 4.88 3.22 -1.77
N LEU A 56 5.20 1.91 -1.79
CA LEU A 56 5.00 1.05 -2.96
C LEU A 56 3.52 0.80 -3.23
N ALA A 57 2.75 0.42 -2.20
CA ALA A 57 1.33 0.15 -2.35
C ALA A 57 0.57 1.38 -2.86
N SER A 58 0.85 2.55 -2.29
CA SER A 58 0.22 3.81 -2.71
C SER A 58 0.63 4.24 -4.12
N ALA A 59 1.89 4.04 -4.52
CA ALA A 59 2.35 4.31 -5.89
C ALA A 59 1.65 3.41 -6.92
N VAL A 60 1.50 2.11 -6.62
CA VAL A 60 0.78 1.17 -7.47
C VAL A 60 -0.68 1.58 -7.63
N VAL A 61 -1.34 1.94 -6.52
CA VAL A 61 -2.73 2.39 -6.56
C VAL A 61 -2.89 3.68 -7.34
N ALA A 62 -2.02 4.67 -7.12
CA ALA A 62 -2.08 5.93 -7.84
C ALA A 62 -1.84 5.76 -9.35
N TYR A 63 -0.92 4.88 -9.75
CA TYR A 63 -0.66 4.60 -11.17
C TYR A 63 -1.79 3.80 -11.84
N THR A 64 -2.35 2.80 -11.16
CA THR A 64 -3.31 1.85 -11.77
C THR A 64 -4.77 2.26 -11.62
N LEU A 65 -5.09 3.16 -10.68
CA LEU A 65 -6.45 3.60 -10.41
C LEU A 65 -6.56 5.12 -10.48
N ASP A 66 -6.18 5.82 -9.41
CA ASP A 66 -6.16 7.29 -9.32
C ASP A 66 -5.46 7.70 -8.01
N PRO A 67 -4.62 8.75 -7.99
CA PRO A 67 -4.00 9.26 -6.76
C PRO A 67 -5.02 9.66 -5.68
N ARG A 68 -6.23 10.13 -6.05
CA ARG A 68 -7.30 10.50 -5.10
C ARG A 68 -7.81 9.32 -4.28
N ALA A 69 -7.60 8.08 -4.75
CA ALA A 69 -7.90 6.90 -3.95
C ALA A 69 -7.05 6.83 -2.67
N ILE A 70 -5.85 7.42 -2.70
CA ILE A 70 -4.96 7.50 -1.53
C ILE A 70 -5.50 8.49 -0.49
N ASP A 71 -6.08 9.61 -0.93
CA ASP A 71 -6.70 10.57 -0.02
C ASP A 71 -7.85 9.94 0.78
N LEU A 72 -8.65 9.09 0.13
CA LEU A 72 -9.72 8.32 0.79
C LEU A 72 -9.17 7.35 1.84
N VAL A 73 -8.09 6.61 1.51
CA VAL A 73 -7.44 5.68 2.44
C VAL A 73 -6.85 6.45 3.63
N ASN A 74 -6.15 7.56 3.36
CA ASN A 74 -5.56 8.41 4.38
C ASN A 74 -6.62 8.99 5.32
N GLY A 75 -7.77 9.45 4.81
CA GLY A 75 -8.87 9.94 5.64
C GLY A 75 -9.44 8.89 6.61
N VAL A 76 -9.33 7.59 6.31
CA VAL A 76 -9.67 6.52 7.26
C VAL A 76 -8.58 6.32 8.31
N MET A 77 -7.31 6.47 7.94
CA MET A 77 -6.15 6.34 8.84
C MET A 77 -6.03 7.51 9.82
N GLU A 78 -6.32 8.74 9.37
CA GLU A 78 -6.30 9.96 10.19
C GLU A 78 -7.19 9.85 11.41
N ARG A 79 -8.38 9.25 11.27
CA ARG A 79 -9.34 9.02 12.36
C ARG A 79 -8.77 8.23 13.55
N ARG A 80 -7.61 7.59 13.39
CA ARG A 80 -6.96 6.79 14.43
C ARG A 80 -5.87 7.57 15.21
N GLY A 81 -5.45 8.76 14.77
CA GLY A 81 -4.70 9.75 15.55
C GLY A 81 -3.30 9.38 16.09
N LYS A 82 -2.62 8.34 15.59
CA LYS A 82 -1.30 7.90 16.08
C LYS A 82 -0.15 8.47 15.24
N ARG A 83 1.02 8.71 15.86
CA ARG A 83 2.26 9.11 15.18
C ARG A 83 2.64 8.18 14.03
N SER A 84 2.50 6.87 14.21
CA SER A 84 2.72 5.88 13.14
C SER A 84 1.81 6.11 11.93
N ASN A 85 0.57 6.56 12.14
CA ASN A 85 -0.34 6.83 11.03
C ASN A 85 0.08 8.08 10.27
N GLN A 86 0.64 9.09 10.94
CA GLN A 86 1.16 10.28 10.26
C GLN A 86 2.34 9.92 9.35
N MET A 87 3.24 9.06 9.83
CA MET A 87 4.31 8.48 9.02
C MET A 87 3.75 7.70 7.82
N ASP A 88 2.77 6.82 8.02
CA ASP A 88 2.14 6.06 6.93
C ASP A 88 1.46 6.97 5.90
N ILE A 89 0.70 7.98 6.35
CA ILE A 89 0.02 8.96 5.49
C ILE A 89 1.04 9.73 4.66
N HIS A 90 2.10 10.22 5.29
CA HIS A 90 3.19 10.93 4.62
C HIS A 90 3.83 10.09 3.52
N ASN A 91 4.20 8.85 3.83
CA ASN A 91 4.79 7.92 2.86
C ASN A 91 3.80 7.54 1.75
N ASN A 92 2.50 7.41 2.08
CA ASN A 92 1.46 7.17 1.08
C ASN A 92 1.34 8.33 0.09
N LEU A 93 1.46 9.58 0.55
CA LEU A 93 1.42 10.76 -0.33
C LEU A 93 2.62 10.82 -1.27
N ILE A 94 3.82 10.51 -0.76
CA ILE A 94 5.03 10.40 -1.59
C ILE A 94 4.85 9.30 -2.65
N GLY A 95 4.36 8.13 -2.24
CA GLY A 95 4.07 7.03 -3.16
C GLY A 95 3.04 7.42 -4.22
N ALA A 96 1.95 8.08 -3.84
CA ALA A 96 0.96 8.59 -4.78
C ALA A 96 1.56 9.54 -5.82
N GLY A 97 2.47 10.42 -5.39
CA GLY A 97 3.23 11.31 -6.27
C GLY A 97 4.16 10.56 -7.22
N ILE A 98 4.83 9.51 -6.75
CA ILE A 98 5.65 8.62 -7.60
C ILE A 98 4.77 7.93 -8.64
N GLY A 99 3.68 7.30 -8.22
CA GLY A 99 2.75 6.59 -9.10
C GLY A 99 2.16 7.49 -10.19
N SER A 100 1.84 8.74 -9.83
CA SER A 100 1.28 9.72 -10.77
C SER A 100 2.28 10.22 -11.82
N ARG A 101 3.59 10.15 -11.54
CA ARG A 101 4.66 10.60 -12.45
C ARG A 101 5.33 9.46 -13.21
N ALA A 102 5.11 8.21 -12.81
CA ALA A 102 5.72 7.05 -13.46
C ALA A 102 5.17 6.92 -14.88
N THR A 103 6.06 6.84 -15.87
CA THR A 103 5.67 6.66 -17.28
C THR A 103 5.28 5.21 -17.57
N ARG A 104 5.89 4.26 -16.85
CA ARG A 104 5.61 2.83 -16.98
C ARG A 104 5.48 2.20 -15.61
N PHE A 105 4.67 1.14 -15.53
CA PHE A 105 4.51 0.37 -14.30
C PHE A 105 5.85 -0.17 -13.76
N SER A 106 6.76 -0.57 -14.65
CA SER A 106 8.10 -1.05 -14.29
C SER A 106 9.00 0.02 -13.66
N ASP A 107 8.65 1.31 -13.79
CA ASP A 107 9.42 2.41 -13.23
C ASP A 107 9.07 2.65 -11.75
N ILE A 108 7.90 2.18 -11.29
CA ILE A 108 7.36 2.43 -9.95
C ILE A 108 8.30 1.92 -8.86
N GLU A 109 8.60 0.62 -8.86
CA GLU A 109 9.39 0.02 -7.77
C GLU A 109 10.79 0.64 -7.67
N PRO A 110 11.56 0.82 -8.77
CA PRO A 110 12.86 1.48 -8.67
C PRO A 110 12.78 2.92 -8.18
N MET A 111 11.71 3.66 -8.53
CA MET A 111 11.50 5.02 -8.01
C MET A 111 11.21 5.02 -6.52
N VAL A 112 10.36 4.10 -6.05
CA VAL A 112 10.04 3.93 -4.62
C VAL A 112 11.26 3.51 -3.82
N ALA A 113 12.00 2.50 -4.29
CA ALA A 113 13.22 2.02 -3.64
C ALA A 113 14.24 3.16 -3.46
N ARG A 114 14.46 3.98 -4.50
CA ARG A 114 15.33 5.17 -4.41
C ARG A 114 14.81 6.20 -3.41
N SER A 115 13.50 6.45 -3.37
CA SER A 115 12.90 7.40 -2.42
C SER A 115 13.10 6.94 -0.97
N VAL A 116 12.93 5.65 -0.69
CA VAL A 116 13.10 5.08 0.65
C VAL A 116 14.57 5.05 1.07
N VAL A 117 15.49 4.70 0.16
CA VAL A 117 16.94 4.73 0.44
C VAL A 117 17.42 6.15 0.76
N ALA A 118 16.84 7.17 0.12
CA ALA A 118 17.11 8.58 0.43
C ALA A 118 16.31 9.13 1.62
N GLY A 119 15.45 8.30 2.23
CA GLY A 119 14.65 8.67 3.37
C GLY A 119 15.47 8.75 4.66
N GLN A 120 14.81 9.17 5.74
CA GLN A 120 15.45 9.29 7.05
C GLN A 120 14.45 9.09 8.19
N ILE A 121 14.99 8.96 9.41
CA ILE A 121 14.18 8.98 10.62
C ILE A 121 13.57 10.37 10.78
N ASP A 122 12.26 10.42 11.03
CA ASP A 122 11.51 11.65 11.31
C ASP A 122 11.79 12.79 10.31
N ALA A 123 11.78 12.46 9.02
CA ALA A 123 11.95 13.45 7.96
C ALA A 123 10.85 14.51 8.03
N SER A 124 11.26 15.78 8.06
CA SER A 124 10.34 16.92 8.07
C SER A 124 10.00 17.42 6.67
N SER A 125 10.72 16.95 5.65
CA SER A 125 10.52 17.37 4.26
C SER A 125 9.32 16.62 3.65
N PRO A 126 8.40 17.32 2.97
CA PRO A 126 7.23 16.70 2.35
C PRO A 126 7.58 15.69 1.24
N ASP A 127 8.76 15.83 0.62
CA ASP A 127 9.21 15.00 -0.51
C ASP A 127 10.19 13.90 -0.10
N GLN A 128 10.43 13.72 1.21
CA GLN A 128 11.40 12.75 1.71
C GLN A 128 10.68 11.65 2.50
N THR A 129 10.90 10.40 2.10
CA THR A 129 10.34 9.24 2.82
C THR A 129 10.81 9.24 4.27
N THR A 130 9.93 8.88 5.20
CA THR A 130 10.24 8.88 6.63
C THR A 130 9.87 7.58 7.31
N TRP A 131 10.55 7.27 8.40
CA TRP A 131 10.18 6.22 9.35
C TRP A 131 10.42 6.67 10.79
N LEU A 132 9.94 5.90 11.76
CA LEU A 132 10.14 6.21 13.18
C LEU A 132 11.55 5.81 13.64
N PRO A 133 12.03 6.31 14.79
CA PRO A 133 13.26 5.82 15.41
C PRO A 133 13.21 4.32 15.70
N GLN A 134 14.36 3.65 15.69
CA GLN A 134 14.44 2.20 15.88
C GLN A 134 13.81 1.71 17.20
N SER A 135 13.83 2.54 18.25
CA SER A 135 13.16 2.24 19.53
C SER A 135 11.64 2.06 19.40
N ASP A 136 11.04 2.59 18.34
CA ASP A 136 9.59 2.54 18.07
C ASP A 136 9.22 1.46 17.04
N TRP A 137 10.22 0.75 16.49
CA TRP A 137 10.01 -0.33 15.53
C TRP A 137 9.40 -1.55 16.23
N LYS A 138 8.66 -2.35 15.47
CA LYS A 138 8.16 -3.64 15.92
C LYS A 138 8.59 -4.73 14.93
N GLU A 139 8.91 -5.90 15.47
CA GLU A 139 9.33 -7.06 14.69
C GLU A 139 8.22 -8.12 14.61
N GLY A 140 8.09 -8.71 13.42
CA GLY A 140 7.08 -9.73 13.14
C GLY A 140 6.92 -10.00 11.65
N PHE A 141 6.64 -11.26 11.30
CA PHE A 141 6.52 -11.71 9.91
C PHE A 141 5.32 -11.09 9.16
N ALA A 142 4.40 -10.46 9.90
CA ALA A 142 3.33 -9.62 9.37
C ALA A 142 3.40 -8.18 9.93
N TRP A 143 4.40 -7.85 10.76
CA TRP A 143 4.59 -6.57 11.47
C TRP A 143 5.96 -6.47 12.13
#